data_AF-A0A7C2QSZ8-F1
#
_entry.id   AF-A0A7C2QSZ8-F1
#
_cell.length_a   1.000
_cell.length_b   1.000
_cell.length_c   1.000
_cell.angle_alpha   90.00
_cell.angle_beta   90.00
_cell.angle_gamma   90.00
#
_symmetry.space_group_name_H-M   'P 1'
#
loop_
_entity.id
_entity.type
_entity.pdbx_description
1 polymer ?
#
loop_
_entity_poly.entity_id
_entity_poly.type
_entity_poly.pdbx_seq_one_letter_code
_entity_poly.pdbx_strand_id
1 'polypeptide(L)'
;LSGYVDDARPYPTVRDAIGDLPDPEGTEIRDAPPPLDLHFGRTPTPKSLARYKAVPEEGMNRFDLLCNAPELTPACWVRKKKGGTDLFGRLWWDRPSFTIRTEFFKPEKGRYLHPEKHRPITHREAARLQTFPDDFRFTGTKIEIAKQIGNAVPPLLAAAAAGAVYEMIEAAVPAYA
;
A
#
# COMPACT_ATOMS: atom_id res chain seq x y z
N LEU A 1 30.28 4.40 -11.08
CA LEU A 1 28.83 4.14 -11.08
C LEU A 1 28.21 4.83 -12.30
N SER A 2 28.49 4.35 -13.51
CA SER A 2 27.84 4.81 -14.75
C SER A 2 26.70 3.82 -15.04
N GLY A 3 25.46 4.23 -14.83
CA GLY A 3 24.31 3.33 -14.96
C GLY A 3 23.04 3.77 -14.24
N TYR A 4 23.10 4.84 -13.44
CA TYR A 4 21.88 5.47 -12.93
C TYR A 4 21.38 6.50 -13.94
N VAL A 5 20.06 6.51 -14.16
CA VAL A 5 19.37 7.47 -15.04
C VAL A 5 19.65 8.89 -14.52
N ASP A 6 20.15 9.78 -15.38
CA ASP A 6 20.32 11.19 -15.05
C ASP A 6 18.95 11.79 -14.67
N ASP A 7 18.89 12.57 -13.58
CA ASP A 7 17.66 13.16 -13.01
C ASP A 7 16.55 12.16 -12.59
N ALA A 8 16.90 10.92 -12.25
CA ALA A 8 15.93 10.01 -11.62
C ALA A 8 15.34 10.62 -10.35
N ARG A 9 14.00 10.65 -10.24
CA ARG A 9 13.35 10.95 -8.95
C ARG A 9 13.91 9.98 -7.90
N PRO A 10 14.25 10.45 -6.69
CA PRO A 10 14.88 9.60 -5.68
C PRO A 10 13.99 8.44 -5.22
N TYR A 11 12.69 8.52 -5.47
CA TYR A 11 11.72 7.48 -5.11
C TYR A 11 10.48 7.52 -6.02
N PRO A 12 9.84 6.36 -6.27
CA PRO A 12 8.50 6.30 -6.81
C PRO A 12 7.47 6.77 -5.78
N THR A 13 6.38 7.34 -6.25
CA THR A 13 5.29 7.88 -5.42
C THR A 13 4.07 6.96 -5.44
N VAL A 14 3.14 7.14 -4.50
CA VAL A 14 1.83 6.46 -4.53
C VAL A 14 1.10 6.75 -5.85
N ARG A 15 1.19 7.99 -6.35
CA ARG A 15 0.59 8.37 -7.64
C ARG A 15 1.15 7.55 -8.79
N ASP A 16 2.47 7.35 -8.85
CA ASP A 16 3.10 6.55 -9.90
C ASP A 16 2.63 5.08 -9.86
N ALA A 17 2.26 4.56 -8.67
CA ALA A 17 1.84 3.17 -8.51
C ALA A 17 0.34 2.93 -8.74
N ILE A 18 -0.54 3.84 -8.31
CA ILE A 18 -1.99 3.57 -8.29
C ILE A 18 -2.83 4.65 -8.97
N GLY A 19 -2.23 5.76 -9.42
CA GLY A 19 -2.97 6.93 -9.92
C GLY A 19 -3.72 6.71 -11.24
N ASP A 20 -3.38 5.65 -11.99
CA ASP A 20 -4.04 5.23 -13.22
C ASP A 20 -5.24 4.29 -13.00
N LEU A 21 -5.41 3.75 -11.79
CA LEU A 21 -6.49 2.79 -11.52
C LEU A 21 -7.87 3.49 -11.47
N PRO A 22 -8.92 2.87 -12.03
CA PRO A 22 -10.29 3.35 -11.86
C PRO A 22 -10.75 3.16 -10.40
N ASP A 23 -11.99 3.55 -10.10
CA ASP A 23 -12.58 3.20 -8.81
C ASP A 23 -12.83 1.67 -8.71
N PRO A 24 -12.67 1.07 -7.51
CA PRO A 24 -12.86 -0.36 -7.34
C PRO A 24 -14.32 -0.77 -7.42
N GLU A 25 -14.54 -1.97 -7.95
CA GLU A 25 -15.87 -2.55 -8.09
C GLU A 25 -16.05 -3.76 -7.18
N GLY A 26 -17.21 -3.83 -6.53
CA GLY A 26 -17.55 -4.94 -5.64
C GLY A 26 -16.66 -5.05 -4.40
N THR A 27 -16.75 -6.20 -3.73
CA THR A 27 -16.04 -6.49 -2.48
C THR A 27 -15.37 -7.86 -2.47
N GLU A 28 -15.47 -8.57 -3.58
CA GLU A 28 -14.95 -9.93 -3.78
C GLU A 28 -13.87 -9.93 -4.85
N ILE A 29 -13.03 -10.97 -4.84
CA ILE A 29 -12.10 -11.24 -5.94
C ILE A 29 -12.94 -11.44 -7.20
N ARG A 30 -12.54 -10.78 -8.28
CA ARG A 30 -13.33 -10.71 -9.51
C ARG A 30 -12.76 -11.66 -10.55
N ASP A 31 -13.65 -12.27 -11.32
CA ASP A 31 -13.29 -12.88 -12.60
C ASP A 31 -13.19 -11.77 -13.65
N ALA A 32 -12.05 -11.08 -13.63
CA ALA A 32 -11.74 -9.95 -14.50
C ALA A 32 -10.26 -10.02 -14.89
N PRO A 33 -9.85 -9.45 -16.03
CA PRO A 33 -8.43 -9.37 -16.36
C PRO A 33 -7.68 -8.49 -15.34
N PRO A 34 -6.41 -8.81 -15.03
CA PRO A 34 -5.56 -7.90 -14.27
C PRO A 34 -5.47 -6.53 -14.96
N PRO A 35 -5.38 -5.42 -14.21
CA PRO A 35 -5.25 -5.34 -12.74
C PRO A 35 -6.57 -5.46 -11.94
N LEU A 36 -7.71 -5.61 -12.61
CA LEU A 36 -9.04 -5.40 -12.01
C LEU A 36 -9.52 -6.55 -11.12
N ASP A 37 -8.97 -7.76 -11.32
CA ASP A 37 -9.21 -8.98 -10.54
C ASP A 37 -9.11 -8.77 -9.01
N LEU A 38 -8.11 -7.99 -8.58
CA LEU A 38 -7.84 -7.68 -7.17
C LEU A 38 -8.19 -6.23 -6.79
N HIS A 39 -8.83 -5.50 -7.69
CA HIS A 39 -9.22 -4.11 -7.48
C HIS A 39 -10.69 -4.01 -7.02
N PHE A 40 -10.92 -4.47 -5.79
CA PHE A 40 -12.22 -4.45 -5.12
C PHE A 40 -12.15 -3.74 -3.77
N GLY A 41 -13.29 -3.19 -3.34
CA GLY A 41 -13.41 -2.43 -2.10
C GLY A 41 -13.79 -3.28 -0.89
N ARG A 42 -14.28 -2.60 0.15
CA ARG A 42 -14.90 -3.21 1.32
C ARG A 42 -16.28 -2.59 1.53
N THR A 43 -17.10 -3.24 2.34
CA THR A 43 -18.33 -2.64 2.88
C THR A 43 -18.02 -2.03 4.25
N PRO A 44 -17.73 -0.71 4.34
CA PRO A 44 -17.51 -0.06 5.62
C PRO A 44 -18.83 0.03 6.40
N THR A 45 -18.74 -0.07 7.73
CA THR A 45 -19.86 0.30 8.58
C THR A 45 -20.15 1.81 8.45
N PRO A 46 -21.37 2.28 8.74
CA PRO A 46 -21.69 3.72 8.71
C PRO A 46 -20.72 4.55 9.57
N LYS A 47 -20.32 4.01 10.73
CA LYS A 47 -19.32 4.62 11.61
C LYS A 47 -17.94 4.73 10.97
N SER A 48 -17.50 3.69 10.26
CA SER A 48 -16.20 3.71 9.57
C SER A 48 -16.21 4.72 8.43
N LEU A 49 -17.29 4.75 7.65
CA LEU A 49 -17.46 5.72 6.58
C LEU A 49 -17.48 7.16 7.11
N ALA A 50 -18.20 7.41 8.21
CA ALA A 50 -18.20 8.72 8.87
C ALA A 50 -16.78 9.15 9.30
N ARG A 51 -15.98 8.22 9.85
CA ARG A 51 -14.58 8.49 10.18
C ARG A 51 -13.73 8.80 8.94
N TYR A 52 -13.89 8.06 7.84
CA TYR A 52 -13.15 8.33 6.60
C TYR A 52 -13.48 9.71 6.03
N LYS A 53 -14.70 10.20 6.23
CA LYS A 53 -15.12 11.55 5.83
C LYS A 53 -14.58 12.64 6.74
N ALA A 54 -14.38 12.33 8.03
CA ALA A 54 -13.81 13.26 9.01
C ALA A 54 -12.29 13.48 8.86
N VAL A 55 -11.61 12.65 8.08
CA VAL A 55 -10.25 12.90 7.60
C VAL A 55 -10.32 13.03 6.08
N PRO A 56 -10.62 14.19 5.48
CA PRO A 56 -10.81 14.28 4.03
C PRO A 56 -9.50 14.38 3.24
N GLU A 57 -8.47 15.00 3.79
CA GLU A 57 -7.27 15.38 3.05
C GLU A 57 -6.14 14.35 3.20
N GLU A 58 -5.34 14.18 2.14
CA GLU A 58 -4.15 13.34 2.20
C GLU A 58 -3.22 13.71 3.37
N GLY A 59 -2.53 12.73 3.93
CA GLY A 59 -1.64 12.93 5.07
C GLY A 59 -2.32 13.07 6.44
N MET A 60 -3.61 13.43 6.49
CA MET A 60 -4.38 13.39 7.73
C MET A 60 -4.38 11.99 8.36
N ASN A 61 -4.55 11.93 9.68
CA ASN A 61 -4.47 10.73 10.47
C ASN A 61 -5.40 10.77 11.69
N ARG A 62 -5.21 9.83 12.64
CA ARG A 62 -6.04 9.74 13.85
C ARG A 62 -6.07 11.01 14.73
N PHE A 63 -5.04 11.85 14.70
CA PHE A 63 -5.05 13.11 15.44
C PHE A 63 -5.99 14.11 14.79
N ASP A 64 -6.01 14.17 13.46
CA ASP A 64 -6.97 14.98 12.70
C ASP A 64 -8.40 14.45 12.89
N LEU A 65 -8.59 13.12 12.93
CA LEU A 65 -9.87 12.52 13.29
C LEU A 65 -10.35 12.96 14.68
N LEU A 66 -9.44 13.02 15.66
CA LEU A 66 -9.75 13.48 17.01
C LEU A 66 -10.16 14.95 17.03
N CYS A 67 -9.48 15.80 16.27
CA CYS A 67 -9.80 17.22 16.14
C CYS A 67 -11.14 17.45 15.44
N ASN A 68 -11.39 16.74 14.34
CA ASN A 68 -12.53 16.98 13.45
C ASN A 68 -13.82 16.29 13.94
N ALA A 69 -13.70 15.12 14.58
CA ALA A 69 -14.83 14.30 15.03
C ALA A 69 -14.48 13.53 16.32
N PRO A 70 -14.35 14.22 17.47
CA PRO A 70 -14.01 13.60 18.75
C PRO A 70 -15.01 12.50 19.17
N GLU A 71 -16.29 12.64 18.82
CA GLU A 71 -17.36 11.68 19.08
C GLU A 71 -17.22 10.37 18.29
N LEU A 72 -16.57 10.42 17.12
CA LEU A 72 -16.28 9.22 16.32
C LEU A 72 -14.99 8.52 16.76
N THR A 73 -14.14 9.22 17.52
CA THR A 73 -12.81 8.74 17.90
C THR A 73 -12.87 7.69 19.02
N PRO A 74 -12.25 6.51 18.87
CA PRO A 74 -12.20 5.52 19.94
C PRO A 74 -11.56 6.07 21.22
N ALA A 75 -12.16 5.78 22.39
CA ALA A 75 -11.66 6.26 23.67
C ALA A 75 -10.20 5.85 23.97
N CYS A 76 -9.76 4.69 23.46
CA CYS A 76 -8.36 4.25 23.58
C CYS A 76 -7.39 5.16 22.80
N TRP A 77 -7.83 5.80 21.72
CA TRP A 77 -7.04 6.76 20.96
C TRP A 77 -7.00 8.11 21.65
N VAL A 78 -8.12 8.56 22.22
CA VAL A 78 -8.19 9.78 23.04
C VAL A 78 -7.22 9.72 24.22
N ARG A 79 -7.19 8.58 24.94
CA ARG A 79 -6.28 8.39 26.08
C ARG A 79 -4.80 8.32 25.67
N LYS A 80 -4.51 7.80 24.47
CA LYS A 80 -3.14 7.62 23.99
C LYS A 80 -2.63 8.91 23.37
N LYS A 81 -1.94 9.75 24.15
CA LYS A 81 -1.46 11.07 23.68
C LYS A 81 -0.25 11.01 22.73
N LYS A 82 0.53 9.92 22.73
CA LYS A 82 1.75 9.77 21.92
C LYS A 82 1.80 8.43 21.18
N GLY A 83 2.47 8.45 20.03
CA GLY A 83 2.70 7.28 19.18
C GLY A 83 1.46 6.86 18.37
N GLY A 84 1.68 6.05 17.33
CA GLY A 84 0.63 5.66 16.40
C GLY A 84 0.19 6.79 15.47
N THR A 85 1.10 7.71 15.13
CA THR A 85 0.82 8.85 14.25
C THR A 85 0.25 8.44 12.90
N ASP A 86 0.60 7.25 12.42
CA ASP A 86 0.11 6.75 11.13
C ASP A 86 -1.21 5.98 11.21
N LEU A 87 -1.76 5.76 12.41
CA LEU A 87 -3.05 5.07 12.52
C LEU A 87 -4.13 5.91 11.87
N PHE A 88 -5.00 5.25 11.11
CA PHE A 88 -6.10 5.87 10.39
C PHE A 88 -5.64 6.95 9.39
N GLY A 89 -4.39 6.83 8.93
CA GLY A 89 -3.78 7.80 8.04
C GLY A 89 -4.23 7.64 6.59
N ARG A 90 -4.35 8.78 5.89
CA ARG A 90 -4.36 8.84 4.42
C ARG A 90 -2.96 8.86 3.86
N LEU A 91 -2.76 8.08 2.80
CA LEU A 91 -1.57 8.18 1.97
C LEU A 91 -1.48 9.57 1.33
N TRP A 92 -0.27 9.95 0.93
CA TRP A 92 -0.02 11.11 0.08
C TRP A 92 0.12 10.64 -1.34
N TRP A 93 -0.35 11.41 -2.31
CA TRP A 93 -0.10 11.10 -3.71
C TRP A 93 1.38 11.19 -4.07
N ASP A 94 2.02 12.29 -3.70
CA ASP A 94 3.35 12.65 -4.18
C ASP A 94 4.47 12.27 -3.17
N ARG A 95 4.25 11.19 -2.42
CA ARG A 95 5.25 10.58 -1.52
C ARG A 95 5.23 9.05 -1.64
N PRO A 96 6.27 8.34 -1.17
CA PRO A 96 6.24 6.89 -1.07
C PRO A 96 5.14 6.42 -0.11
N SER A 97 4.64 5.19 -0.32
CA SER A 97 3.74 4.55 0.64
C SER A 97 4.46 4.17 1.92
N PHE A 98 3.68 4.02 3.00
CA PHE A 98 4.14 3.36 4.20
C PHE A 98 4.19 1.84 4.00
N THR A 99 4.82 1.13 4.94
CA THR A 99 4.94 -0.32 4.91
C THR A 99 3.56 -0.99 4.77
N ILE A 100 3.38 -1.73 3.68
CA ILE A 100 2.23 -2.59 3.43
C ILE A 100 2.36 -3.81 4.35
N ARG A 101 1.40 -3.98 5.26
CA ARG A 101 1.36 -5.13 6.19
C ARG A 101 0.17 -6.02 5.87
N THR A 102 0.13 -7.20 6.47
CA THR A 102 -0.89 -8.25 6.24
C THR A 102 -2.35 -7.83 6.48
N GLU A 103 -2.57 -6.70 7.17
CA GLU A 103 -3.89 -6.10 7.40
C GLU A 103 -3.99 -4.68 6.83
N PHE A 104 -3.34 -4.38 5.70
CA PHE A 104 -3.37 -3.06 5.05
C PHE A 104 -4.81 -2.56 4.81
N PHE A 105 -5.76 -3.45 4.60
CA PHE A 105 -7.16 -3.09 4.39
C PHE A 105 -7.88 -2.58 5.67
N LYS A 106 -7.19 -2.50 6.82
CA LYS A 106 -7.70 -1.94 8.10
C LYS A 106 -6.98 -0.64 8.48
N PRO A 107 -7.59 0.54 8.26
CA PRO A 107 -7.00 1.83 8.61
C PRO A 107 -6.62 1.97 10.08
N GLU A 108 -7.28 1.25 10.99
CA GLU A 108 -6.94 1.26 12.42
C GLU A 108 -5.56 0.67 12.73
N LYS A 109 -4.93 0.01 11.75
CA LYS A 109 -3.60 -0.55 11.89
C LYS A 109 -2.53 0.41 11.40
N GLY A 110 -2.78 1.25 10.40
CA GLY A 110 -1.76 2.13 9.82
C GLY A 110 -2.31 3.08 8.76
N ARG A 111 -1.40 3.68 7.98
CA ARG A 111 -1.73 4.67 6.95
C ARG A 111 -2.11 3.98 5.66
N TYR A 112 -3.37 3.57 5.59
CA TYR A 112 -3.89 2.76 4.50
C TYR A 112 -5.15 3.33 3.87
N LEU A 113 -5.58 4.53 4.25
CA LEU A 113 -6.64 5.21 3.50
C LEU A 113 -6.08 5.73 2.18
N HIS A 114 -6.87 5.57 1.12
CA HIS A 114 -6.57 6.13 -0.18
C HIS A 114 -6.35 7.66 -0.07
N PRO A 115 -5.43 8.27 -0.84
CA PRO A 115 -5.14 9.71 -0.70
C PRO A 115 -6.39 10.60 -0.78
N GLU A 116 -7.28 10.31 -1.74
CA GLU A 116 -8.51 11.07 -1.96
C GLU A 116 -9.80 10.33 -1.53
N LYS A 117 -10.03 9.12 -2.02
CA LYS A 117 -11.30 8.39 -1.81
C LYS A 117 -11.54 7.98 -0.36
N HIS A 118 -12.79 7.96 0.09
CA HIS A 118 -13.18 7.55 1.46
C HIS A 118 -13.18 6.02 1.65
N ARG A 119 -12.06 5.37 1.35
CA ARG A 119 -11.86 3.92 1.48
C ARG A 119 -10.41 3.59 1.83
N PRO A 120 -10.16 2.42 2.43
CA PRO A 120 -8.82 1.85 2.45
C PRO A 120 -8.32 1.54 1.04
N ILE A 121 -7.01 1.34 0.91
CA ILE A 121 -6.44 0.81 -0.32
C ILE A 121 -6.90 -0.63 -0.59
N THR A 122 -7.01 -0.98 -1.87
CA THR A 122 -7.39 -2.32 -2.34
C THR A 122 -6.22 -3.28 -2.34
N HIS A 123 -6.48 -4.56 -2.58
CA HIS A 123 -5.45 -5.58 -2.74
C HIS A 123 -4.54 -5.29 -3.94
N ARG A 124 -5.11 -4.88 -5.07
CA ARG A 124 -4.33 -4.46 -6.25
C ARG A 124 -3.44 -3.26 -5.95
N GLU A 125 -3.98 -2.22 -5.31
CA GLU A 125 -3.20 -1.03 -4.94
C GLU A 125 -2.05 -1.41 -4.01
N ALA A 126 -2.29 -2.25 -3.00
CA ALA A 126 -1.26 -2.75 -2.11
C ALA A 126 -0.19 -3.61 -2.82
N ALA A 127 -0.59 -4.45 -3.78
CA ALA A 127 0.32 -5.26 -4.58
C ALA A 127 1.25 -4.40 -5.46
N ARG A 128 0.70 -3.37 -6.13
CA ARG A 128 1.49 -2.41 -6.91
C ARG A 128 2.44 -1.59 -6.02
N LEU A 129 2.01 -1.18 -4.84
CA LEU A 129 2.89 -0.52 -3.85
C LEU A 129 4.02 -1.45 -3.36
N GLN A 130 3.79 -2.77 -3.34
CA GLN A 130 4.81 -3.80 -3.13
C GLN A 130 5.58 -4.16 -4.40
N THR A 131 5.41 -3.41 -5.50
CA THR A 131 6.10 -3.60 -6.79
C THR A 131 5.81 -4.94 -7.49
N PHE A 132 4.68 -5.58 -7.17
CA PHE A 132 4.23 -6.73 -7.97
C PHE A 132 3.75 -6.28 -9.34
N PRO A 133 4.09 -7.02 -10.41
CA PRO A 133 3.51 -6.77 -11.72
C PRO A 133 2.02 -7.11 -11.71
N ASP A 134 1.25 -6.47 -12.59
CA ASP A 134 -0.20 -6.59 -12.55
C ASP A 134 -0.69 -8.01 -12.83
N ASP A 135 0.00 -8.72 -13.72
CA ASP A 135 -0.28 -10.10 -14.11
C ASP A 135 0.15 -11.15 -13.07
N PHE A 136 0.76 -10.74 -11.95
CA PHE A 136 1.11 -11.67 -10.88
C PHE A 136 -0.16 -12.31 -10.28
N ARG A 137 -0.19 -13.64 -10.29
CA ARG A 137 -1.34 -14.42 -9.82
C ARG A 137 -1.20 -14.78 -8.35
N PHE A 138 -1.99 -14.14 -7.51
CA PHE A 138 -2.17 -14.53 -6.12
C PHE A 138 -3.25 -15.62 -5.99
N THR A 139 -3.09 -16.55 -5.05
CA THR A 139 -4.03 -17.66 -4.85
C THR A 139 -4.58 -17.66 -3.43
N GLY A 140 -5.81 -18.16 -3.27
CA GLY A 140 -6.50 -18.28 -1.99
C GLY A 140 -7.53 -17.17 -1.73
N THR A 141 -7.97 -17.10 -0.49
CA THR A 141 -8.96 -16.12 -0.03
C THR A 141 -8.38 -14.70 0.02
N LYS A 142 -9.25 -13.68 0.05
CA LYS A 142 -8.86 -12.27 0.22
C LYS A 142 -7.89 -12.03 1.39
N ILE A 143 -8.07 -12.77 2.49
CA ILE A 143 -7.23 -12.62 3.68
C ILE A 143 -5.86 -13.28 3.47
N GLU A 144 -5.81 -14.44 2.80
CA GLU A 144 -4.56 -15.12 2.46
C GLU A 144 -3.75 -14.32 1.45
N ILE A 145 -4.41 -13.74 0.44
CA ILE A 145 -3.76 -12.86 -0.54
C ILE A 145 -3.20 -11.61 0.16
N ALA A 146 -3.96 -10.98 1.07
CA ALA A 146 -3.44 -9.83 1.82
C ALA A 146 -2.20 -10.19 2.67
N LYS A 147 -2.16 -11.41 3.23
CA LYS A 147 -0.97 -11.91 3.93
C LYS A 147 0.21 -12.12 2.99
N GLN A 148 -0.01 -12.68 1.80
CA GLN A 148 1.03 -12.86 0.79
C GLN A 148 1.64 -11.51 0.41
N ILE A 149 0.80 -10.52 0.06
CA ILE A 149 1.24 -9.16 -0.30
C ILE A 149 1.99 -8.50 0.87
N GLY A 150 1.45 -8.59 2.08
CA GLY A 150 2.02 -7.92 3.26
C GLY A 150 3.31 -8.53 3.80
N ASN A 151 3.55 -9.83 3.58
CA ASN A 151 4.76 -10.51 4.03
C ASN A 151 5.86 -10.58 2.95
N ALA A 152 5.52 -10.29 1.70
CA ALA A 152 6.46 -10.37 0.59
C ALA A 152 7.59 -9.33 0.69
N VAL A 153 8.75 -9.72 0.17
CA VAL A 153 9.79 -8.78 -0.26
C VAL A 153 9.35 -8.18 -1.60
N PRO A 154 9.43 -6.85 -1.80
CA PRO A 154 9.07 -6.23 -3.08
C PRO A 154 9.87 -6.85 -4.25
N PRO A 155 9.23 -7.30 -5.35
CA PRO A 155 9.95 -7.91 -6.47
C PRO A 155 11.06 -7.06 -7.08
N LEU A 156 10.90 -5.73 -7.18
CA LEU A 156 11.96 -4.87 -7.70
C LEU A 156 13.17 -4.80 -6.77
N LEU A 157 12.95 -4.82 -5.45
CA LEU A 157 14.04 -4.90 -4.46
C LEU A 157 14.76 -6.25 -4.56
N ALA A 158 13.99 -7.35 -4.66
CA ALA A 158 14.54 -8.68 -4.82
C ALA A 158 15.37 -8.81 -6.11
N ALA A 159 14.90 -8.24 -7.22
CA ALA A 159 15.61 -8.21 -8.50
C ALA A 159 16.93 -7.44 -8.40
N ALA A 160 16.95 -6.26 -7.77
CA ALA A 160 18.18 -5.49 -7.56
C ALA A 160 19.21 -6.25 -6.72
N ALA A 161 18.76 -6.88 -5.63
CA ALA A 161 19.63 -7.70 -4.78
C ALA A 161 20.18 -8.93 -5.54
N ALA A 162 19.33 -9.62 -6.30
CA ALA A 162 19.75 -10.76 -7.11
C ALA A 162 20.74 -10.36 -8.21
N GLY A 163 20.56 -9.20 -8.85
CA GLY A 163 21.48 -8.66 -9.84
C GLY A 163 22.88 -8.44 -9.27
N ALA A 164 22.99 -7.84 -8.09
CA ALA A 164 24.28 -7.66 -7.43
C ALA A 164 24.97 -9.00 -7.11
N VAL A 165 24.22 -10.00 -6.63
CA VAL A 165 24.76 -11.34 -6.37
C VAL A 165 25.20 -12.01 -7.67
N TYR A 166 24.43 -11.86 -8.75
CA TYR A 166 24.75 -12.42 -10.06
C TYR A 166 26.07 -11.87 -10.61
N GLU A 167 26.27 -10.54 -10.55
CA GLU A 167 27.54 -9.91 -10.96
C GLU A 167 28.74 -10.43 -10.17
N MET A 168 28.57 -10.66 -8.86
CA MET A 168 29.62 -11.22 -8.01
C MET A 168 29.95 -12.66 -8.39
N ILE A 169 28.95 -13.47 -8.74
CA ILE A 169 29.14 -14.85 -9.19
C ILE A 169 29.89 -14.85 -10.52
N GLU A 170 29.44 -14.07 -11.51
CA GLU A 170 30.09 -13.97 -12.84
C GLU A 170 31.54 -13.51 -12.74
N ALA A 171 31.83 -12.53 -11.88
CA ALA A 171 33.21 -12.07 -11.66
C ALA A 171 34.10 -13.09 -10.92
N ALA A 172 33.49 -13.99 -10.13
CA ALA A 172 34.21 -14.99 -9.34
C ALA A 172 34.44 -16.31 -10.09
N VAL A 173 33.74 -16.56 -11.19
CA VAL A 173 34.04 -17.70 -12.08
C VAL A 173 35.30 -17.35 -12.88
N PRO A 174 36.46 -17.98 -12.63
CA PRO A 174 37.61 -17.80 -13.50
C PRO A 174 37.21 -18.32 -14.89
N ALA A 175 37.66 -17.65 -15.94
CA ALA A 175 37.57 -18.17 -17.30
C ALA A 175 38.27 -19.54 -17.33
N TYR A 176 37.52 -20.61 -17.13
CA TYR A 176 37.94 -21.96 -17.47
C TYR A 176 37.81 -22.07 -18.99
N ALA A 177 38.78 -21.47 -19.69
CA ALA A 177 39.07 -21.63 -21.10
C ALA A 177 40.55 -21.95 -21.26
#